data_AF-A0A962R2E7-F1
#
_entry.id   AF-A0A962R2E7-F1
#
_cell.length_a   1.000
_cell.length_b   1.000
_cell.length_c   1.000
_cell.angle_alpha   90.00
_cell.angle_beta   90.00
_cell.angle_gamma   90.00
#
_symmetry.space_group_name_H-M   'P 1'
#
loop_
_entity.id
_entity.type
_entity.pdbx_description
1 polymer ?
#
loop_
_entity_poly.entity_id
_entity_poly.type
_entity_poly.pdbx_seq_one_letter_code
_entity_poly.pdbx_strand_id
1 'polypeptide(L)' 'RGYVTLDATVSPPAMQDLIRFARARVGYKAPEEIVVLDDMPLNATGKVDRVTLKRWAAAGVPGTSPR' A
#
# COMPACT_ATOMS: atom_id res chain seq x y z
N ARG A 1 -1.48 -5.44 -7.02
CA ARG A 1 -0.75 -4.43 -6.23
C ARG A 1 -1.43 -4.27 -4.88
N GLY A 2 -0.66 -4.23 -3.81
CA GLY A 2 -1.13 -3.90 -2.46
C GLY A 2 -0.63 -2.51 -2.08
N TYR A 3 -1.39 -1.81 -1.24
CA TYR A 3 -1.02 -0.50 -0.73
C TYR A 3 -0.88 -0.58 0.77
N VAL A 4 0.21 -0.03 1.29
CA VAL A 4 0.47 0.04 2.72
C VAL A 4 0.87 1.47 3.08
N THR A 5 0.41 1.94 4.23
CA THR A 5 0.91 3.18 4.83
C THR A 5 1.75 2.76 6.02
N LEU A 6 2.96 3.30 6.12
CA LEU A 6 3.82 3.06 7.27
C LEU A 6 3.53 4.11 8.33
N ASP A 7 3.47 3.67 9.57
CA ASP A 7 3.47 4.62 10.68
C ASP A 7 4.87 5.25 10.78
N ALA A 8 4.92 6.57 10.96
CA ALA A 8 6.16 7.35 10.96
C ALA A 8 7.14 6.94 12.09
N THR A 9 6.65 6.20 13.09
CA THR A 9 7.48 5.69 14.20
C THR A 9 8.24 4.40 13.86
N VAL A 10 7.96 3.78 12.73
CA VAL A 10 8.50 2.47 12.37
C VAL A 10 9.49 2.61 11.22
N SER A 11 10.66 1.96 11.35
CA SER A 11 11.61 1.88 10.24
C SER A 11 10.99 1.09 9.07
N PRO A 12 11.14 1.55 7.81
CA PRO A 12 10.57 0.87 6.66
C PRO A 12 11.12 -0.56 6.55
N PRO A 13 10.28 -1.60 6.68
CA PRO A 13 10.72 -2.96 6.46
C PRO A 13 11.05 -3.19 4.98
N ALA A 14 11.85 -4.21 4.68
CA ALA A 14 12.10 -4.55 3.28
C ALA A 14 10.80 -5.00 2.60
N MET A 15 10.62 -4.61 1.34
CA MET A 15 9.40 -4.96 0.58
C MET A 15 9.20 -6.47 0.47
N GLN A 16 10.29 -7.25 0.42
CA GLN A 16 10.20 -8.71 0.43
C GLN A 16 9.58 -9.25 1.73
N ASP A 17 9.87 -8.67 2.88
CA ASP A 17 9.30 -9.08 4.16
C ASP A 17 7.80 -8.79 4.21
N LEU A 18 7.37 -7.63 3.68
CA LEU A 18 5.96 -7.30 3.55
C LEU A 18 5.21 -8.29 2.65
N ILE A 19 5.80 -8.67 1.51
CA ILE A 19 5.20 -9.66 0.60
C ILE A 19 5.12 -11.04 1.27
N ARG A 20 6.19 -11.48 1.95
CA ARG A 20 6.19 -12.75 2.71
C ARG A 20 5.13 -12.74 3.80
N PHE A 21 5.03 -11.65 4.55
CA PHE A 21 4.04 -11.45 5.60
C PHE A 21 2.61 -11.49 5.06
N ALA A 22 2.36 -10.82 3.92
CA ALA A 22 1.07 -10.81 3.26
C ALA A 22 0.72 -12.20 2.69
N ARG A 23 1.67 -12.90 2.06
CA ARG A 23 1.50 -14.29 1.58
C ARG A 23 1.15 -15.25 2.70
N ALA A 24 1.79 -15.14 3.86
CA ALA A 24 1.51 -16.00 5.00
C ALA A 24 0.08 -15.82 5.56
N ARG A 25 -0.52 -14.62 5.43
CA ARG A 25 -1.83 -14.30 6.01
C ARG A 25 -2.99 -14.35 5.02
N VAL A 26 -2.75 -13.83 3.82
CA VAL A 26 -3.75 -13.63 2.77
C VAL A 26 -3.67 -14.74 1.71
N GLY A 27 -2.60 -15.54 1.73
CA GLY A 27 -2.41 -16.69 0.85
C GLY A 27 -2.34 -16.28 -0.62
N TYR A 28 -3.13 -16.93 -1.46
CA TYR A 28 -3.14 -16.72 -2.91
C TYR A 28 -3.57 -15.30 -3.34
N LYS A 29 -4.22 -14.52 -2.46
CA LYS A 29 -4.61 -13.12 -2.71
C LYS A 29 -3.51 -12.12 -2.34
N ALA A 30 -2.34 -12.60 -1.92
CA ALA A 30 -1.25 -11.72 -1.60
C ALA A 30 -0.77 -10.97 -2.86
N PRO A 31 -0.53 -9.66 -2.74
CA PRO A 31 -0.06 -8.86 -3.86
C PRO A 31 1.38 -9.24 -4.23
N GLU A 32 1.67 -9.28 -5.53
CA GLU A 32 3.05 -9.45 -6.03
C GLU A 32 3.88 -8.17 -5.94
N GLU A 33 3.21 -7.01 -5.89
CA GLU A 33 3.82 -5.69 -5.81
C GLU A 33 3.15 -4.92 -4.67
N ILE A 34 3.94 -4.42 -3.72
CA ILE A 34 3.49 -3.59 -2.61
C ILE A 34 4.04 -2.17 -2.83
N VAL A 35 3.15 -1.19 -2.76
CA VAL A 35 3.50 0.23 -2.84
C VAL A 35 3.29 0.86 -1.47
N VAL A 36 4.35 1.49 -0.97
CA VAL A 36 4.28 2.28 0.26
C VAL A 36 3.74 3.65 -0.08
N LEU A 37 2.67 4.03 0.60
CA LEU A 37 2.04 5.33 0.54
C LEU A 37 2.44 6.13 1.78
N ASP A 38 2.66 7.43 1.62
CA ASP A 38 2.82 8.34 2.77
C ASP A 38 1.51 8.48 3.56
N ASP A 39 0.37 8.52 2.86
CA ASP A 39 -0.95 8.59 3.47
C ASP A 39 -1.97 7.74 2.70
N MET A 40 -2.90 7.11 3.43
CA MET A 40 -3.96 6.32 2.81
C MET A 40 -5.08 7.26 2.35
N PRO A 41 -5.53 7.23 1.08
CA PRO A 41 -6.64 8.07 0.65
C PRO A 41 -7.91 7.66 1.40
N LEU A 42 -8.40 8.56 2.26
CA LEU A 42 -9.66 8.41 2.98
C LEU A 42 -10.73 9.30 2.33
N ASN A 43 -11.97 8.83 2.32
CA ASN A 43 -13.11 9.64 1.94
C ASN A 43 -13.48 10.62 3.06
N ALA A 44 -14.43 11.53 2.80
CA ALA A 44 -14.91 12.50 3.79
C ALA A 44 -15.50 11.87 5.07
N THR A 45 -15.77 10.56 5.05
CA THR A 45 -16.27 9.77 6.20
C THR A 45 -15.14 8.99 6.90
N GLY A 46 -13.88 9.18 6.51
CA GLY A 46 -12.72 8.49 7.08
C GLY A 46 -12.55 7.04 6.62
N LYS A 47 -13.32 6.57 5.63
CA LYS A 47 -13.17 5.23 5.04
C LYS A 47 -12.20 5.26 3.87
N VAL A 48 -11.43 4.18 3.70
CA VAL A 48 -10.52 4.02 2.56
C VAL A 48 -11.25 4.21 1.22
N ASP A 49 -10.79 5.19 0.44
CA ASP A 49 -11.31 5.47 -0.88
C ASP A 49 -10.72 4.50 -1.91
N ARG A 50 -11.47 3.41 -2.12
CA ARG A 50 -11.15 2.36 -3.10
C ARG A 50 -11.18 2.88 -4.54
N VAL A 51 -11.88 3.97 -4.85
CA VAL A 51 -11.93 4.54 -6.21
C VAL A 51 -10.59 5.17 -6.53
N THR A 52 -10.07 5.98 -5.61
CA THR A 52 -8.74 6.60 -5.73
C THR A 52 -7.64 5.55 -5.81
N LEU A 53 -7.66 4.52 -4.95
CA LEU A 53 -6.69 3.42 -5.00
C LEU A 53 -6.71 2.64 -6.33
N LYS A 54 -7.89 2.44 -6.93
CA LYS A 54 -8.02 1.82 -8.25
C LYS A 54 -7.44 2.71 -9.35
N ARG A 55 -7.68 4.02 -9.29
CA ARG A 55 -7.08 4.97 -10.24
C ARG A 55 -5.56 4.96 -10.16
N TRP A 56 -5.00 4.96 -8.95
CA TRP A 56 -3.55 4.85 -8.77
C TRP A 56 -2.97 3.52 -9.27
N ALA A 57 -3.74 2.43 -9.16
CA ALA A 57 -3.30 1.15 -9.70
C ALA A 57 -3.11 1.19 -11.22
N ALA A 58 -3.96 1.96 -11.92
CA ALA A 58 -3.96 2.11 -13.37
C ALA A 58 -3.02 3.23 -13.87
N ALA A 59 -2.96 4.36 -13.17
CA ALA A 59 -2.25 5.57 -13.61
C ALA A 59 -0.89 5.79 -12.93
N GLY A 60 -0.55 4.98 -11.92
CA GLY A 60 0.60 5.22 -11.04
C GLY A 60 0.19 5.99 -9.78
N VAL A 61 0.94 5.77 -8.69
CA VAL A 61 0.70 6.45 -7.41
C VAL A 61 1.31 7.86 -7.48
N PRO A 62 0.53 8.93 -7.28
CA PRO A 62 1.07 10.28 -7.18
C PRO A 62 1.80 10.47 -5.85
N GLY A 63 3.00 11.07 -5.89
CA GLY A 63 3.69 11.53 -4.69
C GLY A 63 4.57 10.51 -3.96
N THR A 64 4.64 9.25 -4.41
CA THR A 64 5.66 8.32 -3.89
C THR A 64 7.04 8.85 -4.29
N SER A 65 7.75 9.41 -3.33
CA SER A 65 9.14 9.79 -3.53
C SER A 65 9.96 8.50 -3.57
N PRO A 66 10.65 8.18 -4.67
CA PRO A 66 11.63 7.12 -4.66
C PRO A 66 12.78 7.63 -3.79
N ARG A 67 12.91 7.09 -2.57
CA ARG A 67 14.15 7.20 -1.80
C ARG A 67 14.77 5.83 -1.66
#